data_AF-A0A2E5XFQ7-F1
#
_entry.id   AF-A0A2E5XFQ7-F1
#
_cell.length_a   1.000
_cell.length_b   1.000
_cell.length_c   1.000
_cell.angle_alpha   90.00
_cell.angle_beta   90.00
_cell.angle_gamma   90.00
#
_symmetry.space_group_name_H-M   'P 1'
#
loop_
_entity.id
_entity.type
_entity.pdbx_description
1 polymer ?
#
loop_
_entity_poly.entity_id
_entity_poly.type
_entity_poly.pdbx_seq_one_letter_code
_entity_poly.pdbx_strand_id
1 'polypeptide(L)'
;MADSGQGDNTLVIYTSDNGSFMYRRKDGQNHHLADEKDQGYRPSDHSANHHWRGTKADVWEGGHRVPFFVRWPDQIKPHQVTRVTCHTDIFATVAEAVGQPLPAGAAEDSFSFLPAARGKPSGKARPGVINHSAAGVFAIRSGPWKLVAGSGSGGRQQPKGKPFQKPYQLYNLTEDPEEKRNLIEVKKDIAARLEAELTQIRGGD
;
A
#
# COMPACT_ATOMS: atom_id res chain seq x y z
N MET A 1 -7.81 -27.89 2.26
CA MET A 1 -7.21 -27.68 3.61
C MET A 1 -8.11 -28.23 4.71
N ALA A 2 -9.42 -27.94 4.70
CA ALA A 2 -10.36 -28.52 5.67
C ALA A 2 -10.39 -30.06 5.55
N ASP A 3 -10.62 -30.58 4.34
CA ASP A 3 -10.72 -32.03 4.08
C ASP A 3 -9.43 -32.81 4.40
N SER A 4 -8.27 -32.14 4.41
CA SER A 4 -6.97 -32.74 4.69
C SER A 4 -6.54 -32.62 6.15
N GLY A 5 -7.33 -32.00 7.02
CA GLY A 5 -6.97 -31.75 8.43
C GLY A 5 -5.82 -30.77 8.64
N GLN A 6 -5.39 -30.04 7.61
CA GLN A 6 -4.25 -29.10 7.69
C GLN A 6 -4.69 -27.65 7.92
N GLY A 7 -5.98 -27.40 8.14
CA GLY A 7 -6.56 -26.06 8.13
C GLY A 7 -6.09 -25.15 9.27
N ASP A 8 -5.80 -25.71 10.45
CA ASP A 8 -5.60 -24.93 11.68
C ASP A 8 -4.16 -24.44 11.84
N ASN A 9 -3.19 -25.29 11.45
CA ASN A 9 -1.77 -24.94 11.43
C ASN A 9 -1.23 -24.58 10.04
N THR A 10 -2.07 -23.98 9.20
CA THR A 10 -1.62 -23.41 7.91
C THR A 10 -1.76 -21.89 7.93
N LEU A 11 -0.64 -21.21 7.65
CA LEU A 11 -0.63 -19.79 7.33
C LEU A 11 -1.10 -19.58 5.88
N VAL A 12 -2.24 -18.93 5.72
CA VAL A 12 -2.79 -18.53 4.42
C VAL A 12 -2.71 -17.02 4.28
N ILE A 13 -2.13 -16.55 3.19
CA ILE A 13 -2.11 -15.13 2.81
C ILE A 13 -2.85 -14.98 1.48
N TYR A 14 -3.86 -14.12 1.45
CA TYR A 14 -4.57 -13.73 0.24
C TYR A 14 -4.30 -12.24 -0.03
N THR A 15 -3.87 -11.92 -1.25
CA THR A 15 -3.57 -10.55 -1.66
C THR A 15 -3.67 -10.38 -3.18
N SER A 16 -3.50 -9.15 -3.65
CA SER A 16 -3.30 -8.80 -5.07
C SER A 16 -1.90 -8.22 -5.28
N ASP A 17 -1.39 -8.21 -6.51
CA ASP A 17 -0.09 -7.63 -6.87
C ASP A 17 -0.12 -6.08 -6.90
N ASN A 18 -1.25 -5.51 -7.35
CA ASN A 18 -1.48 -4.08 -7.49
C ASN A 18 -2.99 -3.77 -7.40
N GLY A 19 -3.32 -2.48 -7.32
CA GLY A 19 -4.70 -1.99 -7.42
C GLY A 19 -5.34 -2.28 -8.78
N SER A 20 -6.66 -2.09 -8.87
CA SER A 20 -7.43 -2.29 -10.09
C SER A 20 -7.03 -1.31 -11.19
N PHE A 21 -7.08 -1.77 -12.44
CA PHE A 21 -6.88 -0.93 -13.62
C PHE A 21 -8.11 -0.08 -13.97
N MET A 22 -9.25 -0.25 -13.30
CA MET A 22 -10.49 0.41 -13.72
C MET A 22 -10.56 1.88 -13.29
N TYR A 23 -11.00 2.74 -14.20
CA TYR A 23 -11.24 4.16 -13.95
C TYR A 23 -12.63 4.39 -13.35
N ARG A 24 -12.69 5.22 -12.31
CA ARG A 24 -13.98 5.71 -11.79
C ARG A 24 -14.64 6.64 -12.80
N ARG A 25 -15.86 6.30 -13.22
CA ARG A 25 -16.70 7.08 -14.14
C ARG A 25 -17.74 7.89 -13.38
N LYS A 26 -18.29 8.91 -14.04
CA LYS A 26 -19.49 9.64 -13.61
C LYS A 26 -20.73 8.88 -14.03
N ASP A 27 -21.85 9.16 -13.37
CA ASP A 27 -23.15 8.61 -13.76
C ASP A 27 -23.50 9.01 -15.21
N GLY A 28 -24.14 8.09 -15.93
CA GLY A 28 -24.47 8.24 -17.36
C GLY A 28 -23.31 7.95 -18.33
N GLN A 29 -22.07 7.77 -17.86
CA GLN A 29 -20.97 7.30 -18.72
C GLN A 29 -21.03 5.78 -18.95
N ASN A 30 -20.47 5.33 -20.07
CA ASN A 30 -20.29 3.91 -20.35
C ASN A 30 -19.29 3.27 -19.37
N HIS A 31 -19.40 1.97 -19.16
CA HIS A 31 -18.58 1.20 -18.21
C HIS A 31 -18.68 -0.31 -18.49
N HIS A 32 -17.88 -1.10 -17.77
CA HIS A 32 -17.69 -2.53 -18.01
C HIS A 32 -18.95 -3.41 -18.05
N LEU A 33 -20.06 -3.04 -17.39
CA LEU A 33 -21.29 -3.86 -17.47
C LEU A 33 -22.05 -3.71 -18.79
N ALA A 34 -21.80 -2.62 -19.53
CA ALA A 34 -22.39 -2.38 -20.84
C ALA A 34 -21.43 -2.74 -22.00
N ASP A 35 -20.12 -2.64 -21.77
CA ASP A 35 -19.08 -3.14 -22.67
C ASP A 35 -17.91 -3.66 -21.82
N GLU A 36 -17.69 -4.98 -21.82
CA GLU A 36 -16.63 -5.63 -21.03
C GLU A 36 -15.21 -5.11 -21.35
N LYS A 37 -15.02 -4.45 -22.50
CA LYS A 37 -13.74 -3.84 -22.88
C LYS A 37 -13.54 -2.44 -22.30
N ASP A 38 -14.61 -1.79 -21.82
CA ASP A 38 -14.49 -0.50 -21.13
C ASP A 38 -13.87 -0.71 -19.75
N GLN A 39 -12.68 -0.15 -19.57
CA GLN A 39 -11.94 -0.17 -18.30
C GLN A 39 -12.52 0.81 -17.28
N GLY A 40 -13.81 1.11 -17.33
CA GLY A 40 -14.51 2.03 -16.45
C GLY A 40 -15.45 1.30 -15.49
N TYR A 41 -15.65 1.86 -14.31
CA TYR A 41 -16.72 1.46 -13.39
C TYR A 41 -17.52 2.68 -12.93
N ARG A 42 -18.81 2.50 -12.63
CA ARG A 42 -19.62 3.50 -11.96
C ARG A 42 -19.77 3.15 -10.48
N PRO A 43 -19.64 4.13 -9.55
CA PRO A 43 -19.69 3.86 -8.11
C PRO A 43 -20.98 3.23 -7.60
N SER A 44 -22.10 3.39 -8.32
CA SER A 44 -23.40 2.77 -7.99
C SER A 44 -23.38 1.25 -8.19
N ASP A 45 -22.54 0.77 -9.11
CA ASP A 45 -22.61 -0.59 -9.64
C ASP A 45 -21.41 -1.43 -9.15
N HIS A 46 -20.26 -0.79 -8.96
CA HIS A 46 -19.00 -1.43 -8.58
C HIS A 46 -18.04 -0.39 -7.96
N SER A 47 -17.12 -0.82 -7.10
CA SER A 47 -16.11 0.03 -6.46
C SER A 47 -14.70 -0.59 -6.53
N ALA A 48 -14.13 -0.63 -7.73
CA ALA A 48 -12.91 -1.41 -8.02
C ALA A 48 -11.69 -1.10 -7.13
N ASN A 49 -11.47 0.18 -6.80
CA ASN A 49 -10.44 0.65 -5.85
C ASN A 49 -11.07 1.36 -4.64
N HIS A 50 -12.35 1.07 -4.35
CA HIS A 50 -13.13 1.80 -3.33
C HIS A 50 -13.05 3.33 -3.53
N HIS A 51 -12.88 4.12 -2.47
CA HIS A 51 -12.68 5.58 -2.55
C HIS A 51 -11.23 5.99 -2.85
N TRP A 52 -10.27 5.06 -2.89
CA TRP A 52 -8.86 5.39 -3.04
C TRP A 52 -8.56 6.01 -4.41
N ARG A 53 -7.77 7.09 -4.43
CA ARG A 53 -7.38 7.78 -5.66
C ARG A 53 -6.34 6.97 -6.40
N GLY A 54 -6.42 6.88 -7.73
CA GLY A 54 -5.46 6.11 -8.52
C GLY A 54 -6.05 4.83 -9.10
N THR A 55 -5.34 4.31 -10.08
CA THR A 55 -5.52 2.98 -10.65
C THR A 55 -4.16 2.28 -10.70
N LYS A 56 -4.14 1.01 -11.12
CA LYS A 56 -2.90 0.26 -11.45
C LYS A 56 -1.87 1.19 -12.11
N ALA A 57 -0.61 1.08 -11.67
CA ALA A 57 0.54 1.90 -12.07
C ALA A 57 0.65 3.30 -11.46
N ASP A 58 -0.40 3.86 -10.84
CA ASP A 58 -0.31 5.15 -10.16
C ASP A 58 0.33 5.03 -8.76
N VAL A 59 0.98 6.10 -8.29
CA VAL A 59 1.56 6.20 -6.93
C VAL A 59 0.52 6.50 -5.83
N TRP A 60 -0.65 6.97 -6.23
CA TRP A 60 -1.78 7.23 -5.33
C TRP A 60 -2.35 5.92 -4.75
N GLU A 61 -3.11 5.99 -3.65
CA GLU A 61 -3.50 4.82 -2.84
C GLU A 61 -4.16 3.70 -3.67
N GLY A 62 -5.00 4.04 -4.64
CA GLY A 62 -5.69 3.08 -5.51
C GLY A 62 -4.79 2.33 -6.50
N GLY A 63 -3.51 2.71 -6.62
CA GLY A 63 -2.55 1.98 -7.45
C GLY A 63 -1.90 0.78 -6.78
N HIS A 64 -1.78 0.80 -5.45
CA HIS A 64 -1.03 -0.20 -4.67
C HIS A 64 -1.73 -0.70 -3.41
N ARG A 65 -2.74 0.01 -2.89
CA ARG A 65 -3.55 -0.49 -1.77
C ARG A 65 -4.45 -1.61 -2.27
N VAL A 66 -4.23 -2.81 -1.73
CA VAL A 66 -4.94 -4.04 -2.12
C VAL A 66 -5.54 -4.73 -0.91
N PRO A 67 -6.52 -5.64 -1.11
CA PRO A 67 -6.93 -6.56 -0.05
C PRO A 67 -5.72 -7.37 0.43
N PHE A 68 -5.59 -7.53 1.75
CA PHE A 68 -4.56 -8.36 2.35
C PHE A 68 -5.17 -9.08 3.55
N PHE A 69 -5.44 -10.37 3.39
CA PHE A 69 -6.02 -11.21 4.44
C PHE A 69 -5.02 -12.27 4.87
N VAL A 70 -4.92 -12.46 6.18
CA VAL A 70 -4.06 -13.48 6.79
C VAL A 70 -4.93 -14.37 7.67
N ARG A 71 -4.80 -15.68 7.51
CA ARG A 71 -5.49 -16.68 8.32
C ARG A 71 -4.48 -17.72 8.82
N TRP A 72 -4.43 -17.92 10.14
CA TRP A 72 -3.69 -19.01 10.78
C TRP A 72 -4.35 -19.34 12.13
N PRO A 73 -5.38 -20.20 12.17
CA PRO A 73 -6.25 -20.36 13.34
C PRO A 73 -5.52 -20.66 14.65
N ASP A 74 -4.49 -21.52 14.62
CA ASP A 74 -3.73 -21.89 15.82
C ASP A 74 -2.87 -20.74 16.38
N GLN A 75 -2.63 -19.69 15.59
CA GLN A 75 -1.68 -18.63 15.92
C GLN A 75 -2.30 -17.23 15.96
N ILE A 76 -3.36 -16.97 15.19
CA ILE A 76 -3.91 -15.65 14.93
C ILE A 76 -5.40 -15.66 15.24
N LYS A 77 -5.84 -14.73 16.09
CA LYS A 77 -7.27 -14.54 16.38
C LYS A 77 -7.97 -13.96 15.16
N PRO A 78 -9.20 -14.41 14.84
CA PRO A 78 -9.94 -13.87 13.70
C PRO A 78 -10.39 -12.42 13.94
N HIS A 79 -10.75 -11.73 12.85
CA HIS A 79 -11.36 -10.38 12.85
C HIS A 79 -10.48 -9.27 13.44
N GLN A 80 -9.18 -9.29 13.13
CA GLN A 80 -8.23 -8.25 13.57
C GLN A 80 -7.75 -7.38 12.41
N VAL A 81 -7.63 -6.08 12.68
CA VAL A 81 -6.89 -5.12 11.84
C VAL A 81 -5.69 -4.67 12.65
N THR A 82 -4.48 -4.81 12.10
CA THR A 82 -3.24 -4.62 12.86
C THR A 82 -2.57 -3.29 12.52
N ARG A 83 -1.59 -3.30 11.61
CA ARG A 83 -0.75 -2.17 11.25
C ARG A 83 -0.64 -2.04 9.74
N VAL A 84 -0.01 -0.96 9.30
CA VAL A 84 0.44 -0.84 7.91
C VAL A 84 1.49 -1.92 7.62
N THR A 85 1.27 -2.62 6.51
CA THR A 85 2.09 -3.72 5.99
C THR A 85 2.26 -3.52 4.49
N CYS A 86 3.37 -4.02 3.93
CA CYS A 86 3.58 -4.12 2.49
C CYS A 86 4.10 -5.51 2.13
N HIS A 87 4.03 -5.88 0.85
CA HIS A 87 4.37 -7.23 0.39
C HIS A 87 5.80 -7.66 0.71
N THR A 88 6.75 -6.72 0.78
CA THR A 88 8.12 -7.03 1.19
C THR A 88 8.17 -7.69 2.57
N ASP A 89 7.23 -7.36 3.47
CA ASP A 89 7.15 -7.93 4.82
C ASP A 89 6.86 -9.43 4.85
N ILE A 90 6.32 -10.00 3.76
CA ILE A 90 5.97 -11.42 3.69
C ILE A 90 7.20 -12.28 3.95
N PHE A 91 8.38 -11.88 3.46
CA PHE A 91 9.60 -12.68 3.62
C PHE A 91 9.95 -12.89 5.10
N ALA A 92 10.17 -11.80 5.84
CA ALA A 92 10.51 -11.87 7.27
C ALA A 92 9.37 -12.49 8.10
N THR A 93 8.12 -12.27 7.70
CA THR A 93 6.96 -12.89 8.37
C THR A 93 6.98 -14.42 8.20
N VAL A 94 7.23 -14.91 6.99
CA VAL A 94 7.30 -16.36 6.73
C VAL A 94 8.52 -16.96 7.41
N ALA A 95 9.69 -16.30 7.36
CA ALA A 95 10.89 -16.74 8.07
C ALA A 95 10.62 -16.88 9.58
N GLU A 96 9.98 -15.89 10.21
CA GLU A 96 9.57 -15.97 11.62
C GLU A 96 8.54 -17.08 11.85
N ALA A 97 7.58 -17.27 10.94
CA ALA A 97 6.56 -18.31 11.03
C ALA A 97 7.14 -19.72 11.03
N VAL A 98 8.18 -19.97 10.23
CA VAL A 98 8.87 -21.28 10.16
C VAL A 98 10.05 -21.41 11.14
N GLY A 99 10.29 -20.39 11.97
CA GLY A 99 11.38 -20.39 12.96
C GLY A 99 12.78 -20.33 12.35
N GLN A 100 12.94 -19.77 11.15
CA GLN A 100 14.22 -19.65 10.46
C GLN A 100 14.78 -18.22 10.56
N PRO A 101 16.06 -18.05 10.94
CA PRO A 101 16.69 -16.73 10.89
C PRO A 101 16.91 -16.30 9.43
N LEU A 102 16.83 -15.00 9.18
CA LEU A 102 17.23 -14.43 7.90
C LEU A 102 18.77 -14.40 7.79
N PRO A 103 19.36 -14.81 6.66
CA PRO A 103 20.78 -14.58 6.39
C PRO A 103 21.14 -13.09 6.48
N ALA A 104 22.39 -12.80 6.80
CA ALA A 104 22.89 -11.41 6.76
C ALA A 104 22.72 -10.82 5.35
N GLY A 105 22.18 -9.60 5.27
CA GLY A 105 21.91 -8.91 4.00
C GLY A 105 20.70 -9.43 3.22
N ALA A 106 19.93 -10.39 3.75
CA ALA A 106 18.70 -10.84 3.10
C ALA A 106 17.49 -10.03 3.58
N ALA A 107 16.58 -9.71 2.65
CA ALA A 107 15.28 -9.10 2.94
C ALA A 107 15.36 -7.81 3.77
N GLU A 108 16.28 -6.91 3.43
CA GLU A 108 16.60 -5.68 4.20
C GLU A 108 15.39 -4.75 4.41
N ASP A 109 14.44 -4.76 3.47
CA ASP A 109 13.19 -3.98 3.53
C ASP A 109 11.99 -4.73 4.13
N SER A 110 12.21 -5.92 4.70
CA SER A 110 11.15 -6.80 5.17
C SER A 110 11.00 -6.78 6.69
N PHE A 111 9.83 -6.37 7.18
CA PHE A 111 9.54 -6.28 8.61
C PHE A 111 8.35 -7.16 8.99
N SER A 112 8.61 -8.26 9.71
CA SER A 112 7.58 -9.23 10.08
C SER A 112 6.36 -8.59 10.74
N PHE A 113 5.17 -8.90 10.24
CA PHE A 113 3.90 -8.49 10.86
C PHE A 113 3.35 -9.54 11.83
N LEU A 114 3.99 -10.70 11.94
CA LEU A 114 3.50 -11.83 12.73
C LEU A 114 3.29 -11.52 14.22
N PRO A 115 4.16 -10.74 14.91
CA PRO A 115 3.91 -10.34 16.29
C PRO A 115 2.60 -9.56 16.45
N ALA A 116 2.36 -8.60 15.55
CA ALA A 116 1.14 -7.80 15.56
C ALA A 116 -0.10 -8.65 15.24
N ALA A 117 0.01 -9.60 14.29
CA ALA A 117 -1.07 -10.55 13.98
C ALA A 117 -1.38 -11.50 15.15
N ARG A 118 -0.41 -11.77 16.03
CA ARG A 118 -0.59 -12.55 17.27
C ARG A 118 -1.13 -11.70 18.44
N GLY A 119 -1.46 -10.42 18.20
CA GLY A 119 -1.89 -9.47 19.24
C GLY A 119 -0.78 -9.07 20.21
N LYS A 120 0.50 -9.28 19.84
CA LYS A 120 1.65 -8.84 20.63
C LYS A 120 2.05 -7.44 20.20
N PRO A 121 2.64 -6.63 21.10
CA PRO A 121 3.25 -5.36 20.71
C PRO A 121 4.27 -5.59 19.58
N SER A 122 4.16 -4.83 18.50
CA SER A 122 5.24 -4.77 17.51
C SER A 122 6.43 -4.10 18.17
N GLY A 123 7.54 -4.81 18.35
CA GLY A 123 8.71 -4.31 19.08
C GLY A 123 9.24 -2.99 18.54
N LYS A 124 10.05 -3.03 17.47
CA LYS A 124 10.56 -1.81 16.83
C LYS A 124 9.46 -1.13 16.03
N ALA A 125 9.44 0.21 16.06
CA ALA A 125 8.61 0.99 15.16
C ALA A 125 9.01 0.68 13.70
N ARG A 126 8.02 0.40 12.86
CA ARG A 126 8.24 0.15 11.44
C ARG A 126 8.70 1.45 10.76
N PRO A 127 9.78 1.42 9.96
CA PRO A 127 10.08 2.53 9.04
C PRO A 127 8.91 2.82 8.09
N GLY A 128 8.92 4.01 7.49
CA GLY A 128 7.94 4.38 6.47
C GLY A 128 7.89 3.37 5.32
N VAL A 129 6.67 3.08 4.84
CA VAL A 129 6.46 2.19 3.69
C VAL A 129 6.68 2.97 2.41
N ILE A 130 7.56 2.42 1.56
CA ILE A 130 7.80 2.94 0.22
C ILE A 130 6.81 2.32 -0.77
N ASN A 131 6.24 3.14 -1.64
CA ASN A 131 5.49 2.73 -2.81
C ASN A 131 6.02 3.48 -4.03
N HIS A 132 5.82 2.95 -5.22
CA HIS A 132 6.16 3.66 -6.44
C HIS A 132 5.16 3.40 -7.56
N SER A 133 5.07 4.36 -8.46
CA SER A 133 4.36 4.20 -9.74
C SER A 133 5.19 3.41 -10.76
N ALA A 134 4.58 3.08 -11.90
CA ALA A 134 5.28 2.45 -13.01
C ALA A 134 6.42 3.31 -13.59
N ALA A 135 6.31 4.64 -13.55
CA ALA A 135 7.37 5.54 -14.00
C ALA A 135 8.41 5.86 -12.90
N GLY A 136 8.36 5.19 -11.75
CA GLY A 136 9.33 5.41 -10.66
C GLY A 136 9.10 6.69 -9.85
N VAL A 137 7.91 7.30 -9.89
CA VAL A 137 7.53 8.30 -8.88
C VAL A 137 7.33 7.57 -7.55
N PHE A 138 8.19 7.85 -6.59
CA PHE A 138 8.17 7.24 -5.25
C PHE A 138 7.23 8.00 -4.30
N ALA A 139 6.71 7.27 -3.31
CA ALA A 139 6.03 7.84 -2.16
C ALA A 139 6.42 7.10 -0.89
N ILE A 140 6.45 7.83 0.24
CA ILE A 140 6.64 7.27 1.57
C ILE A 140 5.37 7.46 2.40
N ARG A 141 4.94 6.41 3.10
CA ARG A 141 3.87 6.48 4.11
C ARG A 141 4.44 6.19 5.49
N SER A 142 4.35 7.18 6.38
CA SER A 142 4.81 7.08 7.77
C SER A 142 3.71 7.60 8.70
N GLY A 143 3.10 6.68 9.45
CA GLY A 143 1.88 6.93 10.21
C GLY A 143 0.71 7.35 9.31
N PRO A 144 -0.02 8.44 9.62
CA PRO A 144 -1.14 8.89 8.80
C PRO A 144 -0.67 9.66 7.55
N TRP A 145 0.62 10.02 7.46
CA TRP A 145 1.10 10.92 6.41
C TRP A 145 1.68 10.15 5.24
N LYS A 146 1.42 10.67 4.04
CA LYS A 146 1.99 10.19 2.78
C LYS A 146 2.60 11.36 2.00
N LEU A 147 3.88 11.24 1.65
CA LEU A 147 4.57 12.16 0.75
C LEU A 147 4.78 11.47 -0.59
N VAL A 148 4.38 12.10 -1.69
CA VAL A 148 4.68 11.69 -3.07
C VAL A 148 5.79 12.56 -3.61
N ALA A 149 6.93 11.96 -3.95
CA ALA A 149 8.10 12.62 -4.52
C ALA A 149 7.92 12.90 -6.03
N GLY A 150 6.90 13.70 -6.34
CA GLY A 150 6.55 14.12 -7.69
C GLY A 150 5.21 14.86 -7.71
N SER A 151 4.93 15.54 -8.82
CA SER A 151 3.73 16.38 -9.01
C SER A 151 2.53 15.66 -9.64
N GLY A 152 2.62 14.35 -9.85
CA GLY A 152 1.57 13.57 -10.52
C GLY A 152 1.56 12.10 -10.13
N SER A 153 0.78 11.32 -10.88
CA SER A 153 0.52 9.91 -10.62
C SER A 153 1.72 8.99 -10.89
N GLY A 154 2.62 9.40 -11.79
CA GLY A 154 3.65 8.56 -12.40
C GLY A 154 3.13 7.33 -13.16
N GLY A 155 1.82 7.22 -13.37
CA GLY A 155 1.16 5.98 -13.80
C GLY A 155 0.24 6.18 -14.98
N ARG A 156 -1.02 5.73 -14.85
CA ARG A 156 -2.08 5.74 -15.86
C ARG A 156 -2.97 6.98 -15.79
N GLN A 157 -3.09 7.65 -14.65
CA GLN A 157 -3.87 8.89 -14.54
C GLN A 157 -3.05 10.15 -14.81
N GLN A 158 -3.72 11.29 -15.04
CA GLN A 158 -3.10 12.63 -15.20
C GLN A 158 -3.24 13.46 -13.91
N PRO A 159 -2.34 14.43 -13.66
CA PRO A 159 -1.06 14.63 -14.36
C PRO A 159 -0.09 13.48 -14.07
N LYS A 160 0.87 13.19 -14.97
CA LYS A 160 1.91 12.16 -14.73
C LYS A 160 2.97 12.62 -13.72
N GLY A 161 3.45 13.86 -13.83
CA GLY A 161 4.61 14.33 -13.06
C GLY A 161 5.91 13.61 -13.46
N LYS A 162 7.03 14.00 -12.83
CA LYS A 162 8.32 13.31 -12.97
C LYS A 162 8.85 12.89 -11.59
N PRO A 163 9.56 11.76 -11.49
CA PRO A 163 10.19 11.32 -10.24
C PRO A 163 11.11 12.40 -9.67
N PHE A 164 10.99 12.66 -8.36
CA PHE A 164 11.80 13.62 -7.61
C PHE A 164 11.76 15.07 -8.15
N GLN A 165 10.80 15.41 -9.02
CA GLN A 165 10.58 16.77 -9.46
C GLN A 165 9.58 17.49 -8.55
N LYS A 166 10.02 18.59 -7.91
CA LYS A 166 9.15 19.47 -7.12
C LYS A 166 8.16 20.23 -8.03
N PRO A 167 6.98 20.64 -7.52
CA PRO A 167 6.49 20.42 -6.17
C PRO A 167 6.10 18.96 -5.90
N TYR A 168 6.36 18.50 -4.68
CA TYR A 168 5.87 17.22 -4.18
C TYR A 168 4.40 17.34 -3.72
N GLN A 169 3.80 16.21 -3.37
CA GLN A 169 2.46 16.18 -2.77
C GLN A 169 2.53 15.60 -1.36
N LEU A 170 1.75 16.14 -0.43
CA LEU A 170 1.63 15.66 0.95
C LEU A 170 0.16 15.48 1.31
N TYR A 171 -0.20 14.32 1.86
CA TYR A 171 -1.56 13.97 2.25
C TYR A 171 -1.59 13.37 3.67
N ASN A 172 -2.68 13.63 4.40
CA ASN A 172 -3.02 12.90 5.62
C ASN A 172 -4.09 11.86 5.28
N LEU A 173 -3.73 10.58 5.22
CA LEU A 173 -4.62 9.49 4.81
C LEU A 173 -5.69 9.12 5.85
N THR A 174 -5.59 9.63 7.08
CA THR A 174 -6.66 9.47 8.09
C THR A 174 -7.79 10.48 7.85
N GLU A 175 -7.43 11.70 7.47
CA GLU A 175 -8.39 12.80 7.22
C GLU A 175 -8.83 12.89 5.75
N ASP A 176 -7.97 12.48 4.83
CA ASP A 176 -8.14 12.60 3.37
C ASP A 176 -7.66 11.30 2.68
N PRO A 177 -8.42 10.20 2.80
CA PRO A 177 -8.09 8.93 2.16
C PRO A 177 -8.16 8.99 0.62
N GLU A 178 -8.86 9.98 0.07
CA GLU A 178 -8.98 10.18 -1.38
C GLU A 178 -7.85 11.07 -1.95
N GLU A 179 -6.89 11.50 -1.14
CA GLU A 179 -5.74 12.32 -1.55
C GLU A 179 -6.16 13.57 -2.35
N LYS A 180 -7.23 14.25 -1.91
CA LYS A 180 -7.81 15.43 -2.57
C LYS A 180 -7.15 16.74 -2.16
N ARG A 181 -6.67 16.84 -0.91
CA ARG A 181 -6.14 18.07 -0.32
C ARG A 181 -4.63 17.95 -0.15
N ASN A 182 -3.88 18.51 -1.10
CA ASN A 182 -2.42 18.60 -0.97
C ASN A 182 -2.05 19.61 0.13
N LEU A 183 -1.34 19.14 1.16
CA LEU A 183 -0.92 19.89 2.33
C LEU A 183 0.55 20.32 2.29
N ILE A 184 1.25 20.13 1.16
CA ILE A 184 2.71 20.37 1.06
C ILE A 184 3.11 21.79 1.49
N GLU A 185 2.31 22.80 1.14
CA GLU A 185 2.58 24.20 1.50
C GLU A 185 2.14 24.57 2.92
N VAL A 186 1.26 23.75 3.53
CA VAL A 186 0.65 24.03 4.85
C VAL A 186 1.41 23.33 5.97
N LYS A 187 1.91 22.11 5.71
CA LYS A 187 2.57 21.23 6.68
C LYS A 187 4.03 20.99 6.30
N LYS A 188 4.79 22.09 6.16
CA LYS A 188 6.17 22.08 5.66
C LYS A 188 7.14 21.29 6.55
N ASP A 189 6.93 21.31 7.86
CA ASP A 189 7.66 20.53 8.85
C ASP A 189 7.50 19.01 8.62
N ILE A 190 6.26 18.58 8.37
CA ILE A 190 5.94 17.18 8.06
C ILE A 190 6.50 16.77 6.70
N ALA A 191 6.38 17.65 5.70
CA ALA A 191 6.95 17.43 4.38
C ALA A 191 8.47 17.21 4.46
N ALA A 192 9.18 18.09 5.16
CA ALA A 192 10.63 17.98 5.34
C ALA A 192 11.04 16.71 6.07
N ARG A 193 10.30 16.33 7.13
CA ARG A 193 10.55 15.08 7.86
C ARG A 193 10.42 13.85 6.96
N LEU A 194 9.36 13.77 6.16
CA LEU A 194 9.14 12.63 5.27
C LEU A 194 10.11 12.62 4.07
N GLU A 195 10.51 13.78 3.57
CA GLU A 195 11.53 13.90 2.52
C GLU A 195 12.88 13.39 3.04
N ALA A 196 13.25 13.72 4.28
CA ALA A 196 14.45 13.19 4.93
C ALA A 196 14.36 11.67 5.15
N GLU A 197 13.23 11.16 5.64
CA GLU A 197 13.02 9.72 5.84
C GLU A 197 13.10 8.94 4.50
N LEU A 198 12.48 9.45 3.44
CA LEU A 198 12.56 8.86 2.09
C LEU A 198 14.01 8.84 1.57
N THR A 199 14.75 9.94 1.77
CA THR A 199 16.15 10.04 1.35
C THR A 199 17.03 9.05 2.11
N GLN A 200 16.80 8.88 3.41
CA GLN A 200 17.52 7.90 4.23
C GLN A 200 17.28 6.47 3.76
N ILE A 201 16.02 6.10 3.46
CA ILE A 201 15.67 4.76 3.00
C ILE A 201 16.25 4.46 1.62
N ARG A 202 16.31 5.45 0.73
CA ARG A 202 16.90 5.27 -0.61
C ARG A 202 18.38 4.88 -0.57
N GLY A 203 19.06 5.12 0.56
CA GLY A 203 20.50 5.13 0.64
C GLY A 203 21.04 6.43 0.01
N GLY A 204 21.93 7.11 0.73
CA GLY A 204 22.82 8.08 0.08
C GLY A 204 23.78 7.33 -0.83
N ASP A 205 24.19 7.95 -1.93
CA ASP A 205 25.29 7.47 -2.77
C ASP A 205 26.54 7.11 -1.93
#